data_AF-A0A852Q6L7-F1
#
_entry.id   AF-A0A852Q6L7-F1
#
_cell.length_a   1.000
_cell.length_b   1.000
_cell.length_c   1.000
_cell.angle_alpha   90.00
_cell.angle_beta   90.00
_cell.angle_gamma   90.00
#
_symmetry.space_group_name_H-M   'P 1'
#
loop_
_entity.id
_entity.type
_entity.pdbx_description
1 polymer ?
#
loop_
_entity_poly.entity_id
_entity_poly.type
_entity_poly.pdbx_seq_one_letter_code
_entity_poly.pdbx_strand_id
1 'polypeptide(L)'
;MKFNKSFLFATIIASSIALTDCNDKEPKQAEKTAVETTQSAVEKAQPTTEATQSATTQSEQQAQIKIDELVAKANAEFQKVANIKVTNVSVTDDLKSFSITYEITNLSDKAISEAQWLTIYKENNQPFYVANLPALQFGKTIAPKANEVVTLSTNEETVLSQIRPHLQQGKSIQVDIIGTSIHFADGSKVGLVSEQK
;
A
#
# COMPACT_ATOMS: atom_id res chain seq x y z
N MET A 1 -13.41 -39.97 -12.12
CA MET A 1 -11.99 -39.57 -12.19
C MET A 1 -11.88 -38.10 -11.79
N LYS A 2 -10.94 -37.79 -10.89
CA LYS A 2 -10.63 -36.46 -10.34
C LYS A 2 -9.93 -35.62 -11.41
N PHE A 3 -10.35 -34.36 -11.59
CA PHE A 3 -9.54 -33.36 -12.29
C PHE A 3 -8.93 -32.42 -11.25
N ASN A 4 -7.66 -32.66 -10.93
CA ASN A 4 -6.79 -31.68 -10.30
C ASN A 4 -6.45 -30.62 -11.34
N LYS A 5 -6.72 -29.34 -11.05
CA LYS A 5 -6.19 -28.22 -11.82
C LYS A 5 -5.22 -27.45 -10.94
N SER A 6 -3.94 -27.76 -11.07
CA SER A 6 -2.83 -26.91 -10.63
C SER A 6 -2.88 -25.61 -11.44
N PHE A 7 -2.97 -24.48 -10.75
CA PHE A 7 -2.64 -23.18 -11.31
C PHE A 7 -1.19 -22.86 -10.95
N LEU A 8 -0.32 -22.86 -11.97
CA LEU A 8 1.05 -22.33 -11.89
C LEU A 8 0.96 -20.80 -11.97
N PHE A 9 1.36 -20.11 -10.91
CA PHE A 9 1.49 -18.66 -10.93
C PHE A 9 2.81 -18.27 -11.60
N ALA A 10 2.71 -17.51 -12.68
CA ALA A 10 3.83 -16.89 -13.37
C ALA A 10 4.42 -15.77 -12.51
N THR A 11 5.75 -15.74 -12.49
CA THR A 11 6.65 -14.84 -11.76
C THR A 11 6.39 -13.37 -12.09
N ILE A 12 6.13 -12.53 -11.08
CA ILE A 12 6.15 -11.07 -11.23
C ILE A 12 7.50 -10.58 -10.69
N ILE A 13 8.25 -9.89 -11.55
CA ILE A 13 9.55 -9.29 -11.24
C ILE A 13 9.33 -8.12 -10.28
N ALA A 14 9.87 -8.22 -9.07
CA ALA A 14 9.94 -7.12 -8.12
C ALA A 14 11.06 -6.17 -8.53
N SER A 15 10.72 -4.98 -9.02
CA SER A 15 11.67 -3.87 -9.16
C SER A 15 11.74 -3.09 -7.85
N SER A 16 12.81 -3.29 -7.09
CA SER A 16 13.14 -2.52 -5.89
C SER A 16 13.67 -1.14 -6.29
N ILE A 17 13.01 -0.06 -5.85
CA ILE A 17 13.60 1.28 -5.89
C ILE A 17 14.43 1.43 -4.61
N ALA A 18 15.76 1.50 -4.75
CA ALA A 18 16.65 1.86 -3.66
C ALA A 18 16.67 3.39 -3.54
N LEU A 19 16.23 3.92 -2.40
CA LEU A 19 16.53 5.31 -2.01
C LEU A 19 17.98 5.34 -1.53
N THR A 20 18.91 5.71 -2.41
CA THR A 20 20.27 6.05 -2.01
C THR A 20 20.27 7.45 -1.43
N ASP A 21 20.24 7.53 -0.11
CA ASP A 21 20.70 8.72 0.60
C ASP A 21 22.24 8.64 0.66
N CYS A 22 22.91 9.46 -0.13
CA CYS A 22 24.36 9.60 -0.13
C CYS A 22 24.70 11.03 -0.51
N ASN A 23 24.87 11.90 0.48
CA ASN A 23 25.96 12.86 0.39
C ASN A 23 26.51 13.22 1.78
N ASP A 24 27.51 12.45 2.19
CA ASP A 24 28.47 12.87 3.19
C ASP A 24 29.85 12.43 2.69
N LYS A 25 30.71 13.40 2.38
CA LYS A 25 32.17 13.36 2.55
C LYS A 25 32.84 14.61 1.97
N GLU A 26 33.39 15.42 2.87
CA GLU A 26 34.54 16.29 2.63
C GLU A 26 35.68 15.54 1.91
N PRO A 27 36.58 16.28 1.24
CA PRO A 27 37.99 15.96 1.35
C PRO A 27 38.84 17.16 1.78
N LYS A 28 39.76 16.85 2.70
CA LYS A 28 40.88 17.68 3.14
C LYS A 28 41.99 17.78 2.08
N GLN A 29 42.58 18.97 2.09
CA GLN A 29 44.02 19.28 2.00
C GLN A 29 44.69 19.42 0.61
N ALA A 30 45.42 20.53 0.53
CA ALA A 30 46.10 21.13 -0.62
C ALA A 30 47.55 20.64 -0.80
N GLU A 31 48.08 20.75 -2.03
CA GLU A 31 49.40 21.36 -2.31
C GLU A 31 49.60 21.77 -3.81
N LYS A 32 50.07 23.03 -3.97
CA LYS A 32 50.81 23.77 -5.04
C LYS A 32 50.67 23.54 -6.56
N THR A 33 50.25 24.64 -7.21
CA THR A 33 51.02 25.56 -8.10
C THR A 33 51.86 24.98 -9.26
N ALA A 34 51.41 25.17 -10.51
CA ALA A 34 51.89 26.22 -11.45
C ALA A 34 51.55 25.90 -12.92
N VAL A 35 51.30 26.98 -13.67
CA VAL A 35 51.62 27.23 -15.09
C VAL A 35 50.41 27.63 -15.96
N GLU A 36 50.60 28.85 -16.45
CA GLU A 36 49.89 29.75 -17.35
C GLU A 36 49.91 29.27 -18.81
N THR A 37 48.81 29.39 -19.58
CA THR A 37 48.78 29.98 -20.95
C THR A 37 47.39 29.96 -21.63
N THR A 38 46.99 31.16 -22.07
CA THR A 38 46.31 31.57 -23.33
C THR A 38 45.45 30.64 -24.20
N GLN A 39 44.22 31.15 -24.46
CA GLN A 39 43.52 31.38 -25.74
C GLN A 39 43.07 30.25 -26.69
N SER A 40 41.76 30.36 -27.01
CA SER A 40 41.07 30.10 -28.30
C SER A 40 40.42 28.74 -28.57
N ALA A 41 39.07 28.79 -28.50
CA ALA A 41 38.08 28.29 -29.46
C ALA A 41 38.07 26.80 -29.87
N VAL A 42 37.09 26.06 -29.36
CA VAL A 42 36.31 25.08 -30.14
C VAL A 42 34.85 25.09 -29.64
N GLU A 43 33.95 25.58 -30.50
CA GLU A 43 32.51 25.35 -30.46
C GLU A 43 32.24 23.85 -30.71
N LYS A 44 31.63 23.13 -29.76
CA LYS A 44 30.98 21.85 -30.06
C LYS A 44 29.91 21.49 -29.02
N ALA A 45 28.65 21.54 -29.49
CA ALA A 45 27.49 20.76 -29.06
C ALA A 45 27.23 20.65 -27.54
N GLN A 46 26.36 21.54 -27.06
CA GLN A 46 25.58 21.36 -25.84
C GLN A 46 24.65 20.13 -25.98
N PRO A 47 24.77 19.07 -25.15
CA PRO A 47 23.69 18.13 -24.98
C PRO A 47 22.72 18.74 -23.96
N THR A 48 21.60 19.22 -24.48
CA THR A 48 20.36 19.54 -23.76
C THR A 48 19.96 18.33 -22.91
N THR A 49 20.39 18.28 -21.64
CA THR A 49 20.10 17.12 -20.75
C THR A 49 19.32 17.52 -19.49
N GLU A 50 19.28 18.81 -19.13
CA GLU A 50 18.58 19.27 -17.91
C GLU A 50 17.05 19.41 -18.06
N ALA A 51 16.53 19.57 -19.29
CA ALA A 51 15.09 19.73 -19.51
C ALA A 51 14.31 18.40 -19.39
N THR A 52 14.95 17.26 -19.66
CA THR A 52 14.26 15.96 -19.67
C THR A 52 14.12 15.39 -18.26
N GLN A 53 15.07 15.67 -17.36
CA GLN A 53 15.08 15.14 -16.00
C GLN A 53 14.12 15.89 -15.07
N SER A 54 13.95 17.20 -15.25
CA SER A 54 12.95 17.99 -14.49
C SER A 54 11.51 17.66 -14.89
N ALA A 55 11.28 17.36 -16.19
CA ALA A 55 9.95 17.00 -16.69
C ALA A 55 9.48 15.61 -16.23
N THR A 56 10.40 14.66 -16.02
CA THR A 56 10.05 13.32 -15.52
C THR A 56 9.64 13.37 -14.04
N THR A 57 10.42 14.05 -13.19
CA THR A 57 10.09 14.20 -11.76
C THR A 57 8.78 14.95 -11.53
N GLN A 58 8.49 15.98 -12.33
CA GLN A 58 7.26 16.75 -12.24
C GLN A 58 6.03 15.95 -12.72
N SER A 59 6.20 15.11 -13.76
CA SER A 59 5.16 14.19 -14.24
C SER A 59 4.85 13.09 -13.20
N GLU A 60 5.86 12.55 -12.54
CA GLU A 60 5.70 11.53 -11.48
C GLU A 60 5.04 12.12 -10.23
N GLN A 61 5.45 13.31 -9.78
CA GLN A 61 4.79 14.01 -8.66
C GLN A 61 3.34 14.34 -8.97
N GLN A 62 3.04 14.80 -10.19
CA GLN A 62 1.66 15.10 -10.58
C GLN A 62 0.80 13.83 -10.69
N ALA A 63 1.38 12.70 -11.13
CA ALA A 63 0.69 11.42 -11.13
C ALA A 63 0.41 10.94 -9.70
N GLN A 64 1.37 11.09 -8.79
CA GLN A 64 1.21 10.73 -7.38
C GLN A 64 0.11 11.54 -6.71
N ILE A 65 0.07 12.86 -6.90
CA ILE A 65 -0.99 13.74 -6.37
C ILE A 65 -2.38 13.26 -6.82
N LYS A 66 -2.53 12.89 -8.10
CA LYS A 66 -3.79 12.36 -8.63
C LYS A 66 -4.20 11.04 -7.97
N ILE A 67 -3.24 10.15 -7.70
CA ILE A 67 -3.50 8.89 -7.00
C ILE A 67 -3.94 9.15 -5.57
N ASP A 68 -3.25 10.05 -4.86
CA ASP A 68 -3.57 10.38 -3.47
C ASP A 68 -4.97 11.00 -3.35
N GLU A 69 -5.34 11.90 -4.26
CA GLU A 69 -6.68 12.47 -4.34
C GLU A 69 -7.76 11.40 -4.60
N LEU A 70 -7.50 10.46 -5.50
CA LEU A 70 -8.42 9.35 -5.80
C LEU A 70 -8.62 8.45 -4.58
N VAL A 71 -7.54 8.10 -3.88
CA VAL A 71 -7.59 7.27 -2.67
C VAL A 71 -8.33 8.01 -1.55
N ALA A 72 -8.03 9.29 -1.33
CA ALA A 72 -8.71 10.10 -0.32
C ALA A 72 -10.21 10.22 -0.60
N LYS A 73 -10.59 10.46 -1.86
CA LYS A 73 -11.99 10.52 -2.27
C LYS A 73 -12.70 9.18 -2.06
N ALA A 74 -12.08 8.08 -2.48
CA ALA A 74 -12.67 6.75 -2.32
C ALA A 74 -12.88 6.39 -0.85
N ASN A 75 -11.89 6.68 0.01
CA ASN A 75 -12.01 6.47 1.44
C ASN A 75 -13.11 7.34 2.06
N ALA A 76 -13.23 8.60 1.65
CA ALA A 76 -14.28 9.49 2.13
C ALA A 76 -15.68 8.98 1.73
N GLU A 77 -15.87 8.52 0.49
CA GLU A 77 -17.15 7.93 0.05
C GLU A 77 -17.44 6.60 0.78
N PHE A 78 -16.42 5.76 0.97
CA PHE A 78 -16.53 4.54 1.75
C PHE A 78 -17.02 4.81 3.18
N GLN A 79 -16.40 5.78 3.87
CA GLN A 79 -16.71 6.10 5.27
C GLN A 79 -18.13 6.66 5.48
N LYS A 80 -18.81 7.13 4.43
CA LYS A 80 -20.23 7.51 4.50
C LYS A 80 -21.16 6.29 4.64
N VAL A 81 -20.74 5.13 4.13
CA VAL A 81 -21.61 3.95 3.99
C VAL A 81 -21.17 2.77 4.84
N ALA A 82 -19.92 2.73 5.27
CA ALA A 82 -19.39 1.68 6.12
C ALA A 82 -18.31 2.20 7.07
N ASN A 83 -18.19 1.55 8.22
CA ASN A 83 -17.05 1.71 9.13
C ASN A 83 -16.40 0.34 9.36
N ILE A 84 -15.08 0.30 9.36
CA ILE A 84 -14.32 -0.92 9.66
C ILE A 84 -13.36 -0.60 10.80
N LYS A 85 -13.43 -1.42 11.84
CA LYS A 85 -12.56 -1.33 13.01
C LYS A 85 -11.86 -2.66 13.22
N VAL A 86 -10.58 -2.62 13.55
CA VAL A 86 -9.89 -3.80 14.09
C VAL A 86 -10.21 -3.93 15.58
N THR A 87 -10.76 -5.07 15.96
CA THR A 87 -11.14 -5.37 17.36
C THR A 87 -10.15 -6.30 18.04
N ASN A 88 -9.41 -7.10 17.28
CA ASN A 88 -8.39 -7.98 17.81
C ASN A 88 -7.29 -8.24 16.78
N VAL A 89 -6.06 -8.27 17.24
CA VAL A 89 -4.91 -8.84 16.52
C VAL A 89 -4.37 -9.94 17.42
N SER A 90 -4.35 -11.18 16.92
CA SER A 90 -3.91 -12.34 17.67
C SER A 90 -2.79 -13.05 16.93
N VAL A 91 -1.75 -13.39 17.69
CA VAL A 91 -0.63 -14.21 17.25
C VAL A 91 -0.56 -15.40 18.19
N THR A 92 -0.41 -16.60 17.66
CA THR A 92 -0.17 -17.78 18.50
C THR A 92 1.20 -17.71 19.16
N ASP A 93 1.36 -18.33 20.32
CA ASP A 93 2.63 -18.29 21.09
C ASP A 93 3.81 -18.87 20.29
N ASP A 94 3.54 -19.82 19.40
CA ASP A 94 4.53 -20.40 18.49
C ASP A 94 4.80 -19.54 17.25
N LEU A 95 4.17 -18.37 17.14
CA LEU A 95 4.22 -17.42 16.03
C LEU A 95 3.77 -17.99 14.68
N LYS A 96 3.10 -19.15 14.68
CA LYS A 96 2.73 -19.84 13.43
C LYS A 96 1.43 -19.40 12.81
N SER A 97 0.58 -18.72 13.58
CA SER A 97 -0.69 -18.22 13.09
C SER A 97 -0.86 -16.77 13.51
N PHE A 98 -1.23 -15.96 12.53
CA PHE A 98 -1.57 -14.56 12.70
C PHE A 98 -3.02 -14.37 12.27
N SER A 99 -3.81 -13.70 13.10
CA SER A 99 -5.20 -13.40 12.78
C SER A 99 -5.59 -11.98 13.17
N ILE A 100 -6.50 -11.41 12.40
CA ILE A 100 -7.08 -10.09 12.65
C ILE A 100 -8.57 -10.23 12.60
N THR A 101 -9.22 -9.68 13.62
CA THR A 101 -10.66 -9.58 13.69
C THR A 101 -11.07 -8.15 13.37
N TYR A 102 -11.93 -8.02 12.38
CA TYR A 102 -12.56 -6.79 11.94
C TYR A 102 -14.01 -6.78 12.39
N GLU A 103 -14.47 -5.64 12.88
CA GLU A 103 -15.89 -5.31 13.00
C GLU A 103 -16.25 -4.36 11.86
N ILE A 104 -17.23 -4.76 11.06
CA ILE A 104 -17.70 -4.03 9.89
C ILE A 104 -19.11 -3.56 10.20
N THR A 105 -19.31 -2.25 10.30
CA THR A 105 -20.60 -1.62 10.49
C THR A 105 -21.11 -1.09 9.17
N ASN A 106 -22.28 -1.54 8.75
CA ASN A 106 -23.01 -0.96 7.63
C ASN A 106 -23.73 0.30 8.07
N LEU A 107 -23.30 1.47 7.60
CA LEU A 107 -23.91 2.77 7.92
C LEU A 107 -25.01 3.14 6.93
N SER A 108 -25.15 2.41 5.83
CA SER A 108 -26.09 2.71 4.74
C SER A 108 -27.48 2.12 4.98
N ASP A 109 -28.39 2.46 4.06
CA ASP A 109 -29.75 1.90 3.99
C ASP A 109 -29.83 0.69 3.04
N LYS A 110 -28.69 0.20 2.55
CA LYS A 110 -28.58 -0.90 1.59
C LYS A 110 -27.82 -2.07 2.21
N ALA A 111 -28.16 -3.30 1.83
CA ALA A 111 -27.40 -4.47 2.26
C ALA A 111 -26.04 -4.52 1.54
N ILE A 112 -24.95 -4.78 2.27
CA ILE A 112 -23.60 -4.89 1.71
C ILE A 112 -23.31 -6.36 1.39
N SER A 113 -22.84 -6.63 0.18
CA SER A 113 -22.48 -7.98 -0.29
C SER A 113 -20.96 -8.20 -0.35
N GLU A 114 -20.19 -7.13 -0.57
CA GLU A 114 -18.73 -7.19 -0.66
C GLU A 114 -18.12 -5.88 -0.14
N ALA A 115 -16.95 -5.99 0.50
CA ALA A 115 -16.17 -4.84 0.92
C ALA A 115 -14.68 -5.07 0.66
N GLN A 116 -13.96 -3.99 0.31
CA GLN A 116 -12.52 -3.99 0.21
C GLN A 116 -11.93 -2.79 0.96
N TRP A 117 -10.80 -3.01 1.62
CA TRP A 117 -10.07 -2.01 2.36
C TRP A 117 -8.58 -2.36 2.45
N LEU A 118 -7.76 -1.36 2.72
CA LEU A 118 -6.37 -1.53 3.09
C LEU A 118 -6.23 -1.48 4.62
N THR A 119 -5.35 -2.33 5.14
CA THR A 119 -4.98 -2.34 6.55
C THR A 119 -3.55 -1.85 6.69
N ILE A 120 -3.34 -0.72 7.35
CA ILE A 120 -2.02 -0.13 7.60
C ILE A 120 -1.60 -0.52 9.01
N TYR A 121 -0.50 -1.26 9.12
CA TYR A 121 0.09 -1.65 10.40
C TYR A 121 1.16 -0.64 10.79
N LYS A 122 1.10 -0.21 12.04
CA LYS A 122 1.97 0.79 12.61
C LYS A 122 2.63 0.29 13.89
N GLU A 123 3.89 0.67 14.07
CA GLU A 123 4.64 0.54 15.31
C GLU A 123 5.14 1.94 15.67
N ASN A 124 4.93 2.38 16.91
CA ASN A 124 5.26 3.76 17.34
C ASN A 124 4.66 4.84 16.40
N ASN A 125 3.44 4.61 15.92
CA ASN A 125 2.72 5.46 14.96
C ASN A 125 3.40 5.61 13.57
N GLN A 126 4.41 4.80 13.25
CA GLN A 126 5.04 4.74 11.93
C GLN A 126 4.52 3.51 11.16
N PRO A 127 4.02 3.68 9.91
CA PRO A 127 3.57 2.55 9.11
C PRO A 127 4.77 1.68 8.71
N PHE A 128 4.68 0.37 8.96
CA PHE A 128 5.71 -0.59 8.56
C PHE A 128 5.20 -1.60 7.51
N TYR A 129 3.88 -1.75 7.38
CA TYR A 129 3.29 -2.65 6.41
C TYR A 129 1.88 -2.20 6.02
N VAL A 130 1.51 -2.45 4.76
CA VAL A 130 0.15 -2.25 4.26
C VAL A 130 -0.33 -3.56 3.68
N ALA A 131 -1.36 -4.16 4.28
CA ALA A 131 -2.04 -5.30 3.69
C ALA A 131 -3.12 -4.79 2.73
N ASN A 132 -2.96 -5.14 1.46
CA ASN A 132 -4.02 -5.06 0.46
C ASN A 132 -4.74 -6.40 0.42
N LEU A 133 -5.84 -6.50 1.16
CA LEU A 133 -6.65 -7.71 1.18
C LEU A 133 -7.49 -7.79 -0.11
N PRO A 134 -7.71 -9.00 -0.64
CA PRO A 134 -8.69 -9.16 -1.71
C PRO A 134 -10.08 -8.69 -1.22
N ALA A 135 -10.94 -8.29 -2.16
CA ALA A 135 -12.31 -7.95 -1.84
C ALA A 135 -12.99 -9.12 -1.11
N LEU A 136 -13.58 -8.83 0.05
CA LEU A 136 -14.20 -9.81 0.91
C LEU A 136 -15.67 -9.93 0.54
N GLN A 137 -16.04 -11.07 -0.02
CA GLN A 137 -17.45 -11.43 -0.28
C GLN A 137 -18.07 -12.02 0.97
N PHE A 138 -19.17 -11.41 1.43
CA PHE A 138 -19.90 -11.91 2.59
C PHE A 138 -20.85 -13.03 2.17
N GLY A 139 -20.70 -14.22 2.77
CA GLY A 139 -21.58 -15.36 2.49
C GLY A 139 -23.05 -15.06 2.78
N LYS A 140 -23.31 -14.16 3.74
CA LYS A 140 -24.59 -13.49 3.94
C LYS A 140 -24.34 -11.99 3.92
N THR A 141 -25.17 -11.24 3.18
CA THR A 141 -25.05 -9.77 3.13
C THR A 141 -25.20 -9.15 4.52
N ILE A 142 -24.42 -8.10 4.78
CA ILE A 142 -24.58 -7.29 6.00
C ILE A 142 -25.82 -6.41 5.81
N ALA A 143 -26.86 -6.62 6.62
CA ALA A 143 -28.10 -5.87 6.53
C ALA A 143 -27.87 -4.35 6.78
N PRO A 144 -28.78 -3.48 6.31
CA PRO A 144 -28.72 -2.05 6.63
C PRO A 144 -28.59 -1.82 8.14
N LYS A 145 -27.71 -0.89 8.55
CA LYS A 145 -27.46 -0.52 9.96
C LYS A 145 -26.96 -1.67 10.85
N ALA A 146 -26.55 -2.81 10.29
CA ALA A 146 -26.06 -3.96 11.04
C ALA A 146 -24.53 -3.99 11.12
N ASN A 147 -24.04 -4.81 12.04
CA ASN A 147 -22.61 -5.13 12.19
C ASN A 147 -22.35 -6.58 11.79
N GLU A 148 -21.16 -6.82 11.25
CA GLU A 148 -20.62 -8.15 10.97
C GLU A 148 -19.20 -8.23 11.53
N VAL A 149 -18.84 -9.36 12.13
CA VAL A 149 -17.48 -9.61 12.62
C VAL A 149 -16.82 -10.65 11.74
N VAL A 150 -15.65 -10.30 11.20
CA VAL A 150 -14.88 -11.19 10.33
C VAL A 150 -13.48 -11.37 10.88
N THR A 151 -13.05 -12.61 11.03
CA THR A 151 -11.66 -12.95 11.38
C THR A 151 -10.94 -13.49 10.15
N LEU A 152 -9.86 -12.82 9.76
CA LEU A 152 -8.96 -13.27 8.71
C LEU A 152 -7.71 -13.86 9.36
N SER A 153 -7.36 -15.08 8.98
CA SER A 153 -6.21 -15.80 9.54
C SER A 153 -5.25 -16.19 8.43
N THR A 154 -3.96 -16.14 8.73
CA THR A 154 -2.87 -16.55 7.85
C THR A 154 -1.82 -17.33 8.65
N ASN A 155 -1.11 -18.24 7.97
CA ASN A 155 -0.10 -19.09 8.58
C ASN A 155 1.31 -18.49 8.43
N GLU A 156 2.27 -19.02 9.18
CA GLU A 156 3.67 -18.55 9.24
C GLU A 156 4.33 -18.41 7.87
N GLU A 157 4.08 -19.38 6.98
CA GLU A 157 4.66 -19.43 5.64
C GLU A 157 4.17 -18.27 4.77
N THR A 158 2.95 -17.81 5.02
CA THR A 158 2.31 -16.70 4.29
C THR A 158 2.51 -15.35 5.01
N VAL A 159 2.89 -15.36 6.29
CA VAL A 159 3.33 -14.17 7.02
C VAL A 159 4.67 -13.69 6.43
N LEU A 160 4.65 -12.51 5.81
CA LEU A 160 5.83 -11.95 5.17
C LEU A 160 6.98 -11.76 6.17
N SER A 161 8.22 -12.02 5.72
CA SER A 161 9.42 -11.85 6.54
C SER A 161 9.55 -10.43 7.13
N GLN A 162 9.05 -9.43 6.41
CA GLN A 162 9.05 -8.02 6.84
C GLN A 162 8.11 -7.74 8.03
N ILE A 163 7.02 -8.49 8.21
CA ILE A 163 6.08 -8.25 9.31
C ILE A 163 6.44 -9.04 10.56
N ARG A 164 7.08 -10.21 10.41
CA ARG A 164 7.36 -11.15 11.51
C ARG A 164 8.08 -10.52 12.72
N PRO A 165 9.07 -9.63 12.58
CA PRO A 165 9.71 -8.98 13.72
C PRO A 165 8.75 -8.09 14.54
N HIS A 166 7.71 -7.55 13.90
CA HIS A 166 6.73 -6.66 14.53
C HIS A 166 5.57 -7.42 15.19
N LEU A 167 5.43 -8.73 14.93
CA LEU A 167 4.39 -9.60 15.50
C LEU A 167 4.77 -10.23 16.85
N GLN A 168 5.96 -9.92 17.37
CA GLN A 168 6.45 -10.49 18.62
C GLN A 168 5.64 -10.03 19.84
N GLN A 169 5.49 -10.92 20.83
CA GLN A 169 4.72 -10.67 22.05
C GLN A 169 5.24 -9.41 22.78
N GLY A 170 4.33 -8.52 23.18
CA GLY A 170 4.65 -7.25 23.85
C GLY A 170 4.78 -6.03 22.94
N LYS A 171 4.76 -6.21 21.61
CA LYS A 171 4.64 -5.11 20.64
C LYS A 171 3.18 -4.68 20.51
N SER A 172 2.91 -3.38 20.69
CA SER A 172 1.58 -2.81 20.45
C SER A 172 1.46 -2.45 18.98
N ILE A 173 0.84 -3.34 18.20
CA ILE A 173 0.54 -3.09 16.80
C ILE A 173 -0.69 -2.19 16.73
N GLN A 174 -0.51 -0.99 16.17
CA GLN A 174 -1.62 -0.10 15.85
C GLN A 174 -2.05 -0.35 14.41
N VAL A 175 -3.34 -0.18 14.13
CA VAL A 175 -3.89 -0.45 12.81
C VAL A 175 -4.81 0.69 12.37
N ASP A 176 -4.57 1.21 11.17
CA ASP A 176 -5.49 2.12 10.48
C ASP A 176 -6.13 1.41 9.28
N ILE A 177 -7.33 1.87 8.93
CA ILE A 177 -8.08 1.36 7.78
C ILE A 177 -8.28 2.46 6.76
N ILE A 178 -7.99 2.15 5.49
CA ILE A 178 -8.39 2.96 4.34
C ILE A 178 -9.42 2.15 3.56
N GLY A 179 -10.67 2.61 3.55
CA GLY A 179 -11.72 2.00 2.75
C GLY A 179 -11.47 2.22 1.26
N THR A 180 -11.62 1.16 0.45
CA THR A 180 -11.41 1.25 -0.99
C THR A 180 -12.71 1.10 -1.75
N SER A 181 -13.52 0.08 -1.47
CA SER A 181 -14.79 -0.13 -2.17
C SER A 181 -15.84 -0.89 -1.34
N ILE A 182 -17.11 -0.63 -1.67
CA ILE A 182 -18.28 -1.37 -1.19
C ILE A 182 -19.11 -1.76 -2.41
N HIS A 183 -19.53 -3.02 -2.47
CA HIS A 183 -20.63 -3.45 -3.35
C HIS A 183 -21.87 -3.78 -2.52
N PHE A 184 -23.00 -3.27 -2.98
CA PHE A 184 -24.30 -3.54 -2.37
C PHE A 184 -25.00 -4.71 -3.07
N ALA A 185 -25.93 -5.33 -2.36
CA ALA A 185 -26.73 -6.44 -2.87
C ALA A 185 -27.64 -6.04 -4.06
N ASP A 186 -27.96 -4.76 -4.21
CA ASP A 186 -28.71 -4.21 -5.34
C ASP A 186 -27.85 -3.95 -6.59
N GLY A 187 -26.56 -4.29 -6.55
CA GLY A 187 -25.60 -4.11 -7.64
C GLY A 187 -24.94 -2.74 -7.70
N SER A 188 -25.40 -1.77 -6.89
CA SER A 188 -24.73 -0.46 -6.79
C SER A 188 -23.41 -0.55 -6.05
N LYS A 189 -22.52 0.41 -6.29
CA LYS A 189 -21.14 0.37 -5.80
C LYS A 189 -20.65 1.75 -5.37
N VAL A 190 -19.71 1.78 -4.44
CA VAL A 190 -19.02 2.98 -3.95
C VAL A 190 -17.52 2.72 -3.92
N GLY A 191 -16.70 3.76 -4.21
CA GLY A 191 -15.25 3.73 -4.05
C GLY A 191 -14.46 3.51 -5.34
N LEU A 192 -13.25 2.94 -5.21
CA LEU A 192 -12.39 2.54 -6.33
C LEU A 192 -12.95 1.29 -7.00
N VAL A 193 -13.91 1.48 -7.88
CA VAL A 193 -14.47 0.41 -8.72
C VAL A 193 -13.88 0.48 -10.11
N SER A 194 -13.27 -0.62 -10.55
CA SER A 194 -12.88 -0.77 -11.95
C SER A 194 -14.16 -0.84 -12.78
N GLU A 195 -14.39 0.19 -13.59
CA GLU A 195 -15.36 0.10 -14.68
C GLU A 195 -14.84 -0.97 -15.65
N GLN A 196 -15.47 -2.15 -15.65
CA GLN A 196 -15.28 -3.09 -16.75
C GLN A 196 -15.90 -2.44 -17.99
N LYS A 197 -15.03 -1.95 -18.86
CA LYS A 197 -15.38 -1.42 -20.19
C LYS A 197 -15.47 -2.55 -21.20
#